data_AF-A0A1Y3AFK3-F1
#
_entry.id   AF-A0A1Y3AFK3-F1
#
_cell.length_a   1.000
_cell.length_b   1.000
_cell.length_c   1.000
_cell.angle_alpha   90.00
_cell.angle_beta   90.00
_cell.angle_gamma   90.00
#
_symmetry.space_group_name_H-M   'P 1'
#
loop_
_entity.id
_entity.type
_entity.pdbx_description
1 polymer ?
#
loop_
_entity_poly.entity_id
_entity_poly.type
_entity_poly.pdbx_seq_one_letter_code
_entity_poly.pdbx_strand_id
1 'polypeptide(L)'
;MPIHSTPTVTECRCHSTAETLSVFTFYPSVMLGEQRCISMPNPDYVITKVSYDSDHSRITHVRRAEYDNSENSFGPTTEKSRQTVVDSTESGYEYYTVPPKGDGGYTWGDSVEVIPIDGEKFIRTDGNEVEGDNLEELPEY
;
A
#
# COMPACT_ATOMS: atom_id res chain seq x y z
N MET A 1 8.90 12.85 -51.21
CA MET A 1 8.41 13.40 -49.93
C MET A 1 7.13 12.65 -49.56
N PRO A 2 6.85 12.32 -48.29
CA PRO A 2 7.67 11.73 -47.24
C PRO A 2 7.41 10.21 -47.09
N ILE A 3 8.25 9.60 -46.27
CA ILE A 3 8.27 8.23 -45.75
C ILE A 3 7.06 7.91 -44.86
N HIS A 4 6.56 6.68 -44.91
CA HIS A 4 5.93 6.05 -43.74
C HIS A 4 6.15 4.55 -43.78
N SER A 5 7.21 4.15 -43.07
CA SER A 5 7.53 2.79 -42.70
C SER A 5 6.48 2.29 -41.71
N THR A 6 5.77 1.23 -42.04
CA THR A 6 5.04 0.41 -41.07
C THR A 6 6.04 -0.45 -40.31
N PRO A 7 6.16 -0.38 -38.97
CA PRO A 7 6.90 -1.39 -38.23
C PRO A 7 6.08 -2.68 -38.12
N THR A 8 6.68 -3.72 -38.65
CA THR A 8 6.45 -5.15 -38.42
C THR A 8 6.33 -5.43 -36.92
N VAL A 9 5.21 -6.03 -36.51
CA VAL A 9 5.06 -6.60 -35.16
C VAL A 9 5.83 -7.90 -35.12
N THR A 10 7.06 -7.83 -34.62
CA THR A 10 7.88 -9.00 -34.28
C THR A 10 7.25 -9.71 -33.09
N GLU A 11 6.89 -10.97 -33.31
CA GLU A 11 6.38 -11.92 -32.33
C GLU A 11 7.31 -12.06 -31.12
N CYS A 12 6.83 -11.71 -29.92
CA CYS A 12 7.47 -12.14 -28.67
C CYS A 12 7.10 -13.59 -28.40
N ARG A 13 8.05 -14.47 -28.74
CA ARG A 13 8.02 -15.91 -28.51
C ARG A 13 8.32 -16.21 -27.04
N CYS A 14 7.29 -16.38 -26.20
CA CYS A 14 7.46 -17.03 -24.90
C CYS A 14 7.22 -18.52 -25.05
N HIS A 15 8.32 -19.27 -25.04
CA HIS A 15 8.37 -20.73 -25.06
C HIS A 15 7.77 -21.24 -23.74
N SER A 16 6.52 -21.71 -23.78
CA SER A 16 5.91 -22.47 -22.69
C SER A 16 6.25 -23.93 -22.88
N THR A 17 7.22 -24.44 -22.14
CA THR A 17 7.37 -25.88 -21.92
C THR A 17 6.64 -26.23 -20.64
N ALA A 18 5.39 -26.65 -20.82
CA ALA A 18 4.61 -27.34 -19.81
C ALA A 18 5.13 -28.78 -19.65
N GLU A 19 5.41 -29.20 -18.43
CA GLU A 19 5.34 -30.59 -17.98
C GLU A 19 4.60 -30.55 -16.63
N THR A 20 3.30 -30.87 -16.65
CA THR A 20 2.69 -32.10 -16.07
C THR A 20 2.61 -32.08 -14.54
N LEU A 21 1.52 -32.35 -13.82
CA LEU A 21 0.11 -32.75 -14.03
C LEU A 21 -0.54 -32.68 -12.62
N SER A 22 -1.84 -32.35 -12.52
CA SER A 22 -2.83 -32.84 -11.53
C SER A 22 -3.97 -31.82 -11.35
N VAL A 23 -4.82 -31.61 -12.37
CA VAL A 23 -6.22 -32.09 -12.52
C VAL A 23 -7.19 -31.80 -11.35
N PHE A 24 -8.35 -31.24 -11.73
CA PHE A 24 -9.66 -31.08 -11.05
C PHE A 24 -9.81 -29.83 -10.14
N THR A 25 -10.70 -28.85 -10.40
CA THR A 25 -12.06 -28.86 -10.98
C THR A 25 -12.32 -27.50 -11.67
N PHE A 26 -12.67 -27.45 -12.96
CA PHE A 26 -14.04 -27.39 -13.49
C PHE A 26 -14.93 -26.28 -12.90
N TYR A 27 -14.90 -25.09 -13.53
CA TYR A 27 -16.11 -24.29 -13.77
C TYR A 27 -16.02 -23.67 -15.17
N PRO A 28 -17.02 -23.90 -16.05
CA PRO A 28 -16.99 -23.40 -17.41
C PRO A 28 -17.67 -22.03 -17.52
N SER A 29 -17.22 -21.28 -18.53
CA SER A 29 -18.04 -20.41 -19.37
C SER A 29 -18.41 -19.00 -18.88
N VAL A 30 -17.89 -18.04 -19.65
CA VAL A 30 -18.69 -17.06 -20.42
C VAL A 30 -18.97 -15.67 -19.79
N MET A 31 -18.64 -14.66 -20.61
CA MET A 31 -18.93 -13.23 -20.57
C MET A 31 -18.02 -12.28 -19.77
N LEU A 32 -17.24 -11.51 -20.54
CA LEU A 32 -17.37 -10.05 -20.66
C LEU A 32 -17.82 -9.31 -19.39
N GLY A 33 -16.84 -8.76 -18.68
CA GLY A 33 -17.06 -7.79 -17.61
C GLY A 33 -15.77 -7.70 -16.81
N GLU A 34 -15.18 -6.51 -16.76
CA GLU A 34 -14.00 -6.18 -15.95
C GLU A 34 -13.87 -7.09 -14.71
N GLN A 35 -12.95 -8.06 -14.73
CA GLN A 35 -12.35 -8.48 -13.48
C GLN A 35 -11.59 -7.27 -12.98
N ARG A 36 -12.29 -6.39 -12.24
CA ARG A 36 -11.63 -5.61 -11.19
C ARG A 36 -11.08 -6.69 -10.27
N CYS A 37 -9.86 -7.14 -10.54
CA CYS A 37 -8.99 -7.62 -9.49
C CYS A 37 -9.19 -6.59 -8.39
N ILE A 38 -9.83 -6.98 -7.29
CA ILE A 38 -9.84 -6.14 -6.11
C ILE A 38 -8.35 -6.07 -5.81
N SER A 39 -7.71 -4.99 -6.25
CA SER A 39 -6.28 -4.81 -6.13
C SER A 39 -6.03 -4.87 -4.64
N MET A 40 -5.54 -6.01 -4.15
CA MET A 40 -5.13 -6.09 -2.76
C MET A 40 -4.08 -5.00 -2.60
N PRO A 41 -4.21 -4.13 -1.58
CA PRO A 41 -3.22 -3.09 -1.36
C PRO A 41 -1.85 -3.77 -1.23
N ASN A 42 -0.87 -3.26 -1.96
CA ASN A 42 0.51 -3.76 -1.92
C ASN A 42 1.44 -2.68 -1.36
N PRO A 43 1.28 -2.28 -0.09
CA PRO A 43 2.15 -1.29 0.51
C PRO A 43 3.56 -1.83 0.70
N ASP A 44 4.55 -0.94 0.67
CA ASP A 44 5.90 -1.27 1.17
C ASP A 44 5.90 -1.34 2.71
N TYR A 45 5.09 -0.48 3.35
CA TYR A 45 5.07 -0.32 4.80
C TYR A 45 3.65 -0.24 5.36
N VAL A 46 3.47 -0.79 6.55
CA VAL A 46 2.21 -0.68 7.31
C VAL A 46 2.44 -0.01 8.65
N ILE A 47 1.54 0.89 9.03
CA ILE A 47 1.56 1.59 10.32
C ILE A 47 0.59 0.89 11.27
N THR A 48 1.08 0.47 12.42
CA THR A 48 0.30 -0.31 13.40
C THR A 48 -0.06 0.48 14.65
N LYS A 49 0.81 1.43 15.03
CA LYS A 49 0.61 2.29 16.19
C LYS A 49 1.20 3.67 15.94
N VAL A 50 0.69 4.64 16.66
CA VAL A 50 1.14 6.03 16.62
C VAL A 50 1.51 6.49 18.03
N SER A 51 2.33 7.52 18.14
CA SER A 51 2.65 8.17 19.40
C SER A 51 2.50 9.66 19.22
N TYR A 52 1.72 10.27 20.10
CA TYR A 52 1.45 11.71 20.08
C TYR A 52 2.39 12.46 21.03
N ASP A 53 2.48 13.77 20.84
CA ASP A 53 3.15 14.65 21.80
C ASP A 53 2.38 14.71 23.13
N SER A 54 3.01 15.23 24.18
CA SER A 54 2.42 15.46 25.49
C SER A 54 1.08 16.23 25.46
N ASP A 55 0.90 17.10 24.48
CA ASP A 55 -0.34 17.86 24.26
C ASP A 55 -1.37 17.15 23.35
N HIS A 56 -1.10 15.90 22.93
CA HIS A 56 -1.91 15.09 22.00
C HIS A 56 -2.28 15.80 20.68
N SER A 57 -1.55 16.86 20.33
CA SER A 57 -1.90 17.75 19.23
C SER A 57 -1.19 17.38 17.93
N ARG A 58 -0.08 16.62 18.00
CA ARG A 58 0.75 16.24 16.84
C ARG A 58 1.30 14.83 17.02
N ILE A 59 1.39 14.08 15.92
CA ILE A 59 2.06 12.77 15.91
C ILE A 59 3.57 13.02 15.95
N THR A 60 4.27 12.43 16.90
CA THR A 60 5.74 12.54 16.99
C THR A 60 6.40 11.36 16.29
N HIS A 61 5.92 10.15 16.59
CA HIS A 61 6.49 8.90 16.11
C HIS A 61 5.39 7.94 15.69
N VAL A 62 5.73 7.04 14.78
CA VAL A 62 4.88 5.94 14.35
C VAL A 62 5.65 4.63 14.42
N ARG A 63 4.92 3.55 14.64
CA ARG A 63 5.43 2.19 14.54
C ARG A 63 5.00 1.59 13.22
N ARG A 64 5.97 1.41 12.32
CA ARG A 64 5.75 0.78 11.02
C ARG A 64 6.38 -0.61 10.95
N ALA A 65 5.83 -1.49 10.12
CA ALA A 65 6.44 -2.76 9.73
C ALA A 65 6.55 -2.81 8.20
N GLU A 66 7.54 -3.53 7.70
CA GLU A 66 7.63 -3.86 6.27
C GLU A 66 6.58 -4.92 5.93
N TYR A 67 5.91 -4.77 4.81
CA TYR A 67 4.96 -5.77 4.33
C TYR A 67 5.59 -6.61 3.22
N ASP A 68 5.66 -7.91 3.45
CA ASP A 68 6.10 -8.85 2.43
C ASP A 68 4.88 -9.44 1.72
N ASN A 69 4.65 -9.01 0.48
CA ASN A 69 3.55 -9.51 -0.35
C ASN A 69 3.69 -11.00 -0.68
N SER A 70 4.92 -11.51 -0.80
CA SER A 70 5.16 -12.89 -1.20
C SER A 70 4.81 -13.88 -0.10
N GLU A 71 5.01 -13.48 1.16
CA GLU A 71 4.68 -14.28 2.35
C GLU A 71 3.40 -13.81 3.05
N ASN A 72 2.77 -12.72 2.58
CA ASN A 72 1.64 -12.03 3.21
C ASN A 72 1.89 -11.83 4.72
N SER A 73 3.10 -11.37 5.06
CA SER A 73 3.60 -11.28 6.43
C SER A 73 4.12 -9.89 6.72
N PHE A 74 4.13 -9.54 8.01
CA PHE A 74 4.68 -8.27 8.48
C PHE A 74 6.04 -8.52 9.11
N GLY A 75 7.02 -7.71 8.71
CA GLY A 75 8.34 -7.67 9.32
C GLY A 75 8.32 -7.14 10.76
N PRO A 76 9.48 -7.04 11.40
CA PRO A 76 9.57 -6.50 12.75
C PRO A 76 9.12 -5.03 12.79
N THR A 77 8.30 -4.69 13.78
CA THR A 77 7.86 -3.32 14.00
C THR A 77 9.02 -2.42 14.40
N THR A 78 9.21 -1.33 13.65
CA THR A 78 10.24 -0.33 13.89
C THR A 78 9.61 1.04 14.14
N GLU A 79 10.14 1.77 15.11
CA GLU A 79 9.74 3.15 15.37
C GLU A 79 10.41 4.10 14.37
N LYS A 80 9.62 5.02 13.81
CA LYS A 80 10.06 6.07 12.90
C LYS A 80 9.43 7.40 13.27
N SER A 81 10.17 8.48 13.09
CA SER A 81 9.61 9.82 13.25
C SER A 81 8.59 10.11 12.15
N ARG A 82 7.63 10.99 12.46
CA ARG A 82 6.68 11.52 11.47
C ARG A 82 7.37 12.00 10.19
N GLN A 83 8.44 12.79 10.34
CA GLN A 83 9.22 13.31 9.20
C GLN A 83 9.75 12.20 8.30
N THR A 84 10.20 11.08 8.87
CA THR A 84 10.70 9.94 8.07
C THR A 84 9.60 9.35 7.19
N VAL A 85 8.35 9.32 7.69
CA VAL A 85 7.21 8.81 6.91
C VAL A 85 6.86 9.79 5.79
N VAL A 86 6.88 11.09 6.07
CA VAL A 86 6.71 12.14 5.05
C VAL A 86 7.75 11.95 3.94
N ASP A 87 9.03 11.92 4.29
CA ASP A 87 10.13 11.81 3.32
C ASP A 87 10.06 10.51 2.51
N SER A 88 9.65 9.41 3.15
CA SER A 88 9.47 8.12 2.46
C SER A 88 8.30 8.15 1.49
N THR A 89 7.17 8.73 1.89
CA THR A 89 5.99 8.84 1.02
C THR A 89 6.29 9.72 -0.18
N GLU A 90 7.03 10.82 0.01
CA GLU A 90 7.51 11.67 -1.10
C GLU A 90 8.54 10.98 -1.99
N SER A 91 9.29 10.02 -1.45
CA SER A 91 10.21 9.18 -2.23
C SER A 91 9.48 8.12 -3.07
N GLY A 92 8.15 7.98 -2.89
CA GLY A 92 7.30 7.06 -3.63
C GLY A 92 7.00 5.74 -2.92
N TYR A 93 7.27 5.64 -1.61
CA TYR A 93 6.90 4.45 -0.82
C TYR A 93 5.42 4.48 -0.45
N GLU A 94 4.75 3.34 -0.55
CA GLU A 94 3.33 3.21 -0.19
C GLU A 94 3.15 2.79 1.28
N TYR A 95 2.31 3.55 1.99
CA TYR A 95 1.99 3.32 3.39
C TYR A 95 0.51 3.02 3.56
N TYR A 96 0.18 2.03 4.39
CA TYR A 96 -1.19 1.75 4.80
C TYR A 96 -1.28 1.65 6.31
N THR A 97 -2.46 1.95 6.86
CA THR A 97 -2.74 1.72 8.27
C THR A 97 -3.25 0.30 8.48
N VAL A 98 -2.79 -0.32 9.57
CA VAL A 98 -3.18 -1.68 9.94
C VAL A 98 -3.39 -1.71 11.45
N PRO A 99 -4.60 -1.37 11.93
CA PRO A 99 -4.91 -1.47 13.35
C PRO A 99 -4.76 -2.92 13.85
N PRO A 100 -4.09 -3.14 15.00
CA PRO A 100 -3.94 -4.46 15.58
C PRO A 100 -5.30 -4.96 16.09
N LYS A 101 -5.71 -6.16 15.66
CA LYS A 101 -6.90 -6.82 16.19
C LYS A 101 -6.54 -7.58 17.46
N GLY A 102 -7.37 -7.48 18.49
CA GLY A 102 -7.14 -8.13 19.80
C GLY A 102 -6.91 -9.65 19.73
N ASP A 103 -7.39 -10.32 18.67
CA ASP A 103 -7.20 -11.75 18.40
C ASP A 103 -5.88 -12.12 17.70
N GLY A 104 -4.93 -11.18 17.57
CA GLY A 104 -3.67 -11.39 16.86
C GLY A 104 -3.79 -11.34 15.34
N GLY A 105 -4.97 -10.94 14.84
CA GLY A 105 -5.19 -10.61 13.43
C GLY A 105 -4.90 -9.14 13.13
N TYR A 106 -4.96 -8.80 11.86
CA TYR A 106 -4.76 -7.45 11.35
C TYR A 106 -5.90 -7.10 10.40
N THR A 107 -6.35 -5.84 10.41
CA THR A 107 -7.34 -5.35 9.46
C THR A 107 -6.67 -4.29 8.61
N TRP A 108 -6.77 -4.40 7.30
CA TRP A 108 -6.32 -3.34 6.40
C TRP A 108 -7.21 -2.11 6.61
N GLY A 109 -6.59 -1.01 7.03
CA GLY A 109 -7.18 0.32 7.02
C GLY A 109 -6.86 1.02 5.70
N ASP A 110 -6.86 2.34 5.77
CA ASP A 110 -6.70 3.21 4.61
C ASP A 110 -5.23 3.53 4.29
N SER A 111 -5.02 3.95 3.03
CA SER A 111 -3.72 4.41 2.55
C SER A 111 -3.33 5.73 3.22
N VAL A 112 -2.06 5.85 3.55
CA VAL A 112 -1.51 7.04 4.18
C VAL A 112 -0.99 7.97 3.09
N GLU A 113 -1.54 9.17 3.04
CA GLU A 113 -1.17 10.22 2.10
C GLU A 113 -0.50 11.39 2.84
N VAL A 114 0.40 12.07 2.13
CA VAL A 114 1.01 13.32 2.60
C VAL A 114 0.32 14.48 1.92
N ILE A 115 -0.32 15.34 2.72
CA ILE A 115 -1.05 16.51 2.25
C ILE A 115 -0.30 17.78 2.67
N PRO A 116 0.16 18.61 1.72
CA PRO A 116 0.74 19.91 2.01
C PRO A 116 -0.37 20.95 2.26
N ILE A 117 -0.40 21.57 3.43
CA ILE A 117 -1.35 22.63 3.80
C ILE A 117 -0.54 23.82 4.31
N ASP A 118 -0.73 25.00 3.72
CA ASP A 118 -0.02 26.25 4.08
C ASP A 118 1.52 26.14 4.12
N GLY A 119 2.10 25.21 3.36
CA GLY A 119 3.54 24.96 3.30
C GLY A 119 4.07 23.99 4.37
N GLU A 120 3.21 23.50 5.27
CA GLU A 120 3.51 22.40 6.18
C GLU A 120 2.94 21.09 5.63
N LYS A 121 3.63 19.97 5.84
CA LYS A 121 3.21 18.65 5.36
C LYS A 121 2.55 17.87 6.49
N PHE A 122 1.38 17.32 6.23
CA PHE A 122 0.61 16.52 7.18
C PHE A 122 0.40 15.11 6.65
N ILE A 123 0.39 14.13 7.55
CA ILE A 123 0.14 12.73 7.19
C ILE A 123 -1.31 12.39 7.56
N ARG A 124 -2.09 11.92 6.59
CA ARG A 124 -3.51 11.60 6.80
C ARG A 124 -3.93 10.35 6.04
N THR A 125 -4.93 9.62 6.54
CA THR A 125 -5.57 8.50 5.83
C THR A 125 -6.89 8.86 5.16
N ASP A 126 -7.58 9.88 5.68
CA ASP A 126 -8.89 10.30 5.21
C ASP A 126 -8.87 11.11 3.90
N GLY A 127 -7.68 11.46 3.41
CA GLY A 127 -7.49 12.24 2.17
C GLY A 127 -8.00 13.70 2.24
N ASN A 128 -8.48 14.19 3.40
CA ASN A 128 -8.97 15.57 3.50
C ASN A 128 -7.86 16.58 3.77
N GLU A 129 -8.02 17.79 3.23
CA GLU A 129 -7.10 18.93 3.40
C GLU A 129 -7.39 19.71 4.69
N VAL A 130 -7.37 19.04 5.84
CA VAL A 130 -7.50 19.69 7.15
C VAL A 130 -6.15 19.73 7.85
N GLU A 131 -5.80 20.87 8.45
CA GLU A 131 -4.57 21.02 9.23
C GLU A 131 -4.55 20.03 10.40
N GLY A 132 -3.57 19.11 10.40
CA GLY A 132 -3.37 18.11 11.46
C GLY A 132 -3.11 16.71 10.93
N ASP A 133 -2.27 15.95 11.65
CA ASP A 133 -2.04 14.54 11.35
C ASP A 133 -3.23 13.69 11.84
N ASN A 134 -3.79 12.87 10.95
CA ASN A 134 -4.94 12.03 11.26
C ASN A 134 -4.75 10.63 10.64
N LEU A 135 -4.30 9.68 11.47
CA LEU A 135 -4.19 8.27 11.10
C LEU A 135 -5.35 7.44 11.69
N GLU A 136 -6.50 8.10 11.94
CA GLU A 136 -7.75 7.52 12.45
C GLU A 136 -7.61 6.60 13.69
N GLU A 137 -8.12 5.37 13.63
CA GLU A 137 -8.32 4.43 14.75
C GLU A 137 -7.04 3.67 15.15
N LEU A 138 -5.85 4.23 14.89
CA LEU A 138 -4.62 3.57 15.33
C LEU A 138 -4.40 3.74 16.84
N PRO A 139 -4.12 2.65 17.57
CA PRO A 139 -3.85 2.73 19.00
C PRO A 139 -2.53 3.46 19.28
N GLU A 140 -2.53 4.23 20.37
CA GLU A 140 -1.34 4.87 20.94
C GLU A 140 -0.47 3.87 21.70
N TYR A 141 0.83 4.16 21.87
CA TYR A 141 1.76 3.40 22.70
C TYR A 141 2.67 4.27 23.56
#